data_AF-A0A520BJT3-F1
#
_entry.id   AF-A0A520BJT3-F1
#
_cell.length_a   1.000
_cell.length_b   1.000
_cell.length_c   1.000
_cell.angle_alpha   90.00
_cell.angle_beta   90.00
_cell.angle_gamma   90.00
#
_symmetry.space_group_name_H-M   'P 1'
#
loop_
_entity.id
_entity.type
_entity.pdbx_description
1 polymer ?
#
loop_
_entity_poly.entity_id
_entity_poly.type
_entity_poly.pdbx_seq_one_letter_code
_entity_poly.pdbx_strand_id
1 'polypeptide(L)'
;MKKLLKKLGVALFATIAFTACSSDDGGKNQGPTSTFVLDANNFKGTIGDGEVVLESDQVYKLTGKIIVANGAKLTIEAGAIIEATPRLEGEDIRFIAISQGGQIFVNGTAQKPVVMTATEKIPGKWGGLVICGNAPINKGVTASAEVSELTYGGTNAADNSGSIKYLRIEYTGFAYNSEKEFNALSLFGVGDGTTIEYVQAF
;
A
#
# COMPACT_ATOMS: atom_id res chain seq x y z
N MET A 1 60.91 -35.86 -50.18
CA MET A 1 61.51 -35.48 -48.87
C MET A 1 60.69 -34.36 -48.23
N LYS A 2 60.65 -34.35 -46.89
CA LYS A 2 59.91 -33.46 -45.97
C LYS A 2 58.47 -33.89 -45.62
N LYS A 3 58.42 -34.77 -44.61
CA LYS A 3 57.31 -34.93 -43.66
C LYS A 3 57.13 -33.63 -42.87
N LEU A 4 55.90 -33.21 -42.53
CA LEU A 4 55.63 -32.56 -41.23
C LEU A 4 54.14 -32.48 -40.83
N LEU A 5 53.85 -33.20 -39.75
CA LEU A 5 52.91 -32.97 -38.63
C LEU A 5 51.39 -32.71 -38.83
N LYS A 6 50.63 -33.76 -38.47
CA LYS A 6 49.55 -33.83 -37.46
C LYS A 6 48.95 -32.50 -36.94
N LYS A 7 47.64 -32.32 -37.17
CA LYS A 7 46.72 -31.75 -36.18
C LYS A 7 45.46 -32.62 -36.10
N LEU A 8 45.27 -33.17 -34.91
CA LEU A 8 44.12 -33.96 -34.48
C LEU A 8 43.01 -32.97 -34.11
N GLY A 9 41.92 -32.94 -34.89
CA GLY A 9 40.72 -32.17 -34.57
C GLY A 9 39.60 -33.15 -34.21
N VAL A 10 39.32 -33.27 -32.92
CA VAL A 10 38.16 -34.02 -32.40
C VAL A 10 36.93 -33.14 -32.59
N ALA A 11 36.01 -33.54 -33.48
CA ALA A 11 34.69 -32.93 -33.59
C ALA A 11 33.73 -33.69 -32.67
N LEU A 12 33.33 -33.07 -31.56
CA LEU A 12 32.30 -33.58 -30.67
C LEU A 12 30.93 -33.27 -31.29
N PHE A 13 30.14 -34.30 -31.61
CA PHE A 13 28.72 -34.17 -31.92
C PHE A 13 27.96 -33.78 -30.66
N ALA A 14 27.44 -32.55 -30.59
CA ALA A 14 26.48 -32.15 -29.56
C ALA A 14 25.06 -32.44 -30.07
N THR A 15 24.46 -33.50 -29.54
CA THR A 15 23.03 -33.81 -29.70
C THR A 15 22.19 -32.77 -28.97
N ILE A 16 21.42 -31.97 -29.71
CA ILE A 16 20.39 -31.10 -29.15
C ILE A 16 19.19 -31.99 -28.78
N ALA A 17 18.99 -32.22 -27.49
CA ALA A 17 17.75 -32.80 -26.99
C ALA A 17 16.69 -31.69 -26.90
N PHE A 18 15.68 -31.75 -27.77
CA PHE A 18 14.44 -30.99 -27.58
C PHE A 18 13.62 -31.67 -26.50
N THR A 19 13.68 -31.16 -25.26
CA THR A 19 12.66 -31.48 -24.25
C THR A 19 11.47 -30.58 -24.50
N ALA A 20 10.54 -31.06 -25.33
CA ALA A 20 9.18 -30.58 -25.37
C ALA A 20 8.42 -31.18 -24.18
N CYS A 21 8.35 -30.43 -23.08
CA CYS A 21 7.32 -30.68 -22.07
C CYS A 21 6.15 -29.75 -22.34
N SER A 22 5.19 -30.30 -23.08
CA SER A 22 3.79 -29.89 -23.07
C SER A 22 3.16 -30.36 -21.77
N SER A 23 2.58 -29.45 -21.00
CA SER A 23 1.34 -29.65 -20.22
C SER A 23 0.89 -28.28 -19.71
N ASP A 24 -0.23 -27.84 -20.27
CA ASP A 24 -1.08 -26.78 -19.73
C ASP A 24 -1.60 -27.25 -18.37
N ASP A 25 -1.32 -26.49 -17.31
CA ASP A 25 -1.99 -26.64 -16.02
C ASP A 25 -1.96 -25.29 -15.31
N GLY A 26 -3.13 -24.82 -14.92
CA GLY A 26 -3.33 -23.54 -14.24
C GLY A 26 -2.65 -23.47 -12.88
N GLY A 27 -2.21 -22.26 -12.52
CA GLY A 27 -1.62 -21.94 -11.23
C GLY A 27 -0.44 -20.98 -11.42
N LYS A 28 -0.43 -19.80 -10.79
CA LYS A 28 -0.48 -19.68 -9.33
C LYS A 28 -1.33 -18.49 -8.91
N ASN A 29 -2.32 -18.74 -8.06
CA ASN A 29 -2.62 -17.82 -6.96
C ASN A 29 -1.27 -17.49 -6.31
N GLN A 30 -0.79 -16.26 -6.50
CA GLN A 30 0.33 -15.78 -5.70
C GLN A 30 -0.18 -15.78 -4.26
N GLY A 31 0.34 -16.69 -3.44
CA GLY A 31 0.14 -16.61 -1.99
C GLY A 31 0.56 -15.22 -1.48
N PRO A 32 0.20 -14.87 -0.24
CA PRO A 32 0.51 -13.55 0.29
C PRO A 32 1.99 -13.23 0.07
N THR A 33 2.27 -12.15 -0.67
CA THR A 33 3.64 -11.67 -0.90
C THR A 33 4.20 -10.97 0.34
N SER A 34 3.34 -10.75 1.34
CA SER A 34 3.62 -10.13 2.62
C SER A 34 3.66 -11.15 3.76
N THR A 35 4.46 -10.85 4.79
CA THR A 35 4.44 -11.56 6.08
C THR A 35 3.32 -11.10 7.00
N PHE A 36 2.62 -10.02 6.65
CA PHE A 36 1.47 -9.52 7.39
C PHE A 36 0.31 -10.53 7.39
N VAL A 37 -0.22 -10.85 8.58
CA VAL A 37 -1.38 -11.72 8.72
C VAL A 37 -2.64 -10.87 8.68
N LEU A 38 -3.36 -10.90 7.56
CA LEU A 38 -4.62 -10.18 7.41
C LEU A 38 -5.74 -10.86 8.21
N ASP A 39 -6.30 -10.12 9.16
CA ASP A 39 -7.54 -10.47 9.88
C ASP A 39 -8.59 -9.39 9.63
N ALA A 40 -9.66 -9.74 8.89
CA ALA A 40 -10.72 -8.81 8.56
C ALA A 40 -11.49 -8.29 9.78
N ASN A 41 -11.48 -8.99 10.91
CA ASN A 41 -12.15 -8.54 12.14
C ASN A 41 -11.22 -7.78 13.10
N ASN A 42 -9.93 -7.70 12.79
CA ASN A 42 -8.92 -7.07 13.62
C ASN A 42 -7.81 -6.47 12.76
N PHE A 43 -8.19 -5.67 11.76
CA PHE A 43 -7.26 -5.04 10.83
C PHE A 43 -6.50 -3.93 11.54
N LYS A 44 -5.24 -4.22 11.92
CA LYS A 44 -4.31 -3.29 12.57
C LYS A 44 -2.86 -3.75 12.43
N GLY A 45 -1.92 -2.86 12.72
CA GLY A 45 -0.49 -3.14 12.78
C GLY A 45 0.30 -2.51 11.64
N THR A 46 1.44 -3.11 11.31
CA THR A 46 2.34 -2.60 10.28
C THR A 46 2.46 -3.62 9.17
N ILE A 47 2.15 -3.21 7.94
CA ILE A 47 2.46 -3.97 6.72
C ILE A 47 3.90 -3.63 6.36
N GLY A 48 4.82 -4.54 6.71
CA GLY A 48 6.27 -4.31 6.65
C GLY A 48 6.92 -4.66 5.32
N ASP A 49 6.29 -5.54 4.54
CA ASP A 49 6.82 -6.08 3.31
C ASP A 49 5.70 -6.54 2.37
N GLY A 50 6.06 -6.77 1.11
CA GLY A 50 5.16 -7.36 0.12
C GLY A 50 3.90 -6.53 -0.12
N GLU A 51 2.83 -7.22 -0.49
CA GLU A 51 1.54 -6.64 -0.77
C GLU A 51 0.46 -7.35 0.04
N VAL A 52 -0.40 -6.55 0.68
CA VAL A 52 -1.64 -6.99 1.29
C VAL A 52 -2.79 -6.49 0.44
N VAL A 53 -3.66 -7.40 0.03
CA VAL A 53 -4.85 -7.11 -0.78
C VAL A 53 -6.10 -7.23 0.10
N LEU A 54 -6.91 -6.18 0.13
CA LEU A 54 -8.25 -6.18 0.70
C LEU A 54 -9.24 -6.44 -0.43
N GLU A 55 -9.95 -7.56 -0.32
CA GLU A 55 -10.83 -8.11 -1.34
C GLU A 55 -12.10 -7.28 -1.55
N SER A 56 -12.67 -7.41 -2.75
CA SER A 56 -13.90 -6.72 -3.13
C SER A 56 -15.08 -7.10 -2.25
N ASP A 57 -15.98 -6.14 -2.04
CA ASP A 57 -17.26 -6.32 -1.33
C ASP A 57 -17.12 -6.93 0.10
N GLN A 58 -15.95 -6.80 0.74
CA GLN A 58 -15.70 -7.25 2.12
C GLN A 58 -15.60 -6.06 3.10
N VAL A 59 -15.92 -6.33 4.36
CA VAL A 59 -15.78 -5.37 5.46
C VAL A 59 -14.57 -5.72 6.31
N TYR A 60 -13.66 -4.76 6.48
CA TYR A 60 -12.47 -4.86 7.31
C TYR A 60 -12.63 -3.95 8.53
N LYS A 61 -12.65 -4.53 9.73
CA LYS A 61 -12.75 -3.81 11.01
C LYS A 61 -11.38 -3.25 11.38
N LEU A 62 -11.22 -1.94 11.25
CA LEU A 62 -10.01 -1.22 11.64
C LEU A 62 -10.00 -1.05 13.17
N THR A 63 -9.30 -1.94 13.86
CA THR A 63 -9.21 -2.03 15.33
C THR A 63 -7.93 -1.42 15.91
N GLY A 64 -7.12 -0.78 15.07
CA GLY A 64 -5.95 0.00 15.44
C GLY A 64 -5.48 0.84 14.25
N LYS A 65 -4.28 1.39 14.31
CA LYS A 65 -3.65 2.00 13.13
C LYS A 65 -3.13 0.93 12.17
N ILE A 66 -3.14 1.25 10.88
CA ILE A 66 -2.40 0.52 9.84
C ILE A 66 -1.28 1.42 9.34
N ILE A 67 -0.05 0.91 9.33
CA ILE A 67 1.09 1.59 8.73
C ILE A 67 1.62 0.74 7.58
N VAL A 68 1.64 1.29 6.37
CA VAL A 68 2.32 0.67 5.22
C VAL A 68 3.75 1.20 5.18
N ALA A 69 4.71 0.32 5.43
CA ALA A 69 6.12 0.68 5.54
C ALA A 69 6.81 0.76 4.16
N ASN A 70 8.07 1.22 4.16
CA ASN A 70 8.89 1.27 2.95
C ASN A 70 8.98 -0.09 2.25
N GLY A 71 8.69 -0.13 0.95
CA GLY A 71 8.73 -1.34 0.13
C GLY A 71 7.48 -2.21 0.23
N ALA A 72 6.53 -1.85 1.10
CA ALA A 72 5.26 -2.55 1.26
C ALA A 72 4.13 -1.86 0.49
N LYS A 73 3.07 -2.63 0.20
CA LYS A 73 1.89 -2.18 -0.54
C LYS A 73 0.61 -2.59 0.17
N LEU A 74 -0.36 -1.69 0.15
CA LEU A 74 -1.75 -1.99 0.50
C LEU A 74 -2.63 -1.76 -0.72
N THR A 75 -3.25 -2.82 -1.22
CA THR A 75 -4.20 -2.76 -2.34
C THR A 75 -5.61 -3.01 -1.81
N ILE A 76 -6.56 -2.19 -2.21
CA ILE A 76 -7.95 -2.21 -1.74
C ILE A 76 -8.87 -2.24 -2.94
N GLU A 77 -9.53 -3.38 -3.13
CA GLU A 77 -10.36 -3.66 -4.28
C GLU A 77 -11.74 -3.01 -4.19
N ALA A 78 -12.38 -2.83 -5.35
CA ALA A 78 -13.65 -2.13 -5.49
C ALA A 78 -14.73 -2.68 -4.55
N GLY A 79 -15.48 -1.76 -3.90
CA GLY A 79 -16.56 -2.13 -2.99
C GLY A 79 -16.10 -2.59 -1.60
N ALA A 80 -14.79 -2.72 -1.34
CA ALA A 80 -14.31 -2.97 0.02
C ALA A 80 -14.70 -1.81 0.96
N ILE A 81 -15.01 -2.17 2.21
CA ILE A 81 -15.35 -1.24 3.28
C ILE A 81 -14.34 -1.40 4.41
N ILE A 82 -13.63 -0.33 4.75
CA ILE A 82 -12.82 -0.26 5.96
C ILE A 82 -13.64 0.48 7.00
N GLU A 83 -13.96 -0.20 8.10
CA GLU A 83 -14.80 0.34 9.15
C GLU A 83 -14.00 0.45 10.46
N ALA A 84 -13.67 1.68 10.85
CA ALA A 84 -13.04 2.00 12.11
C ALA A 84 -13.98 1.67 13.28
N THR A 85 -13.53 0.78 14.15
CA THR A 85 -14.29 0.41 15.34
C THR A 85 -14.23 1.53 16.38
N PRO A 86 -15.17 1.57 17.33
CA PRO A 86 -15.00 2.38 18.53
C PRO A 86 -13.66 2.06 19.19
N ARG A 87 -13.06 3.08 19.81
CA ARG A 87 -11.87 2.93 20.63
C ARG A 87 -12.19 3.27 22.08
N LEU A 88 -11.51 2.59 22.99
CA LEU A 88 -11.46 2.99 24.40
C LEU A 88 -10.27 3.92 24.65
N GLU A 89 -10.29 4.63 25.78
CA GLU A 89 -9.15 5.41 26.22
C GLU A 89 -7.92 4.50 26.42
N GLY A 90 -6.75 4.95 25.98
CA GLY A 90 -5.51 4.17 26.01
C GLY A 90 -5.32 3.23 24.81
N GLU A 91 -6.32 3.03 23.96
CA GLU A 91 -6.15 2.27 22.71
C GLU A 91 -5.57 3.15 21.59
N ASP A 92 -4.87 2.49 20.65
CA ASP A 92 -4.35 3.11 19.43
C ASP A 92 -5.46 3.83 18.65
N ILE A 93 -5.13 4.98 18.07
CA ILE A 93 -6.05 5.70 17.19
C ILE A 93 -6.26 4.87 15.91
N ARG A 94 -7.48 4.86 15.39
CA ARG A 94 -7.82 4.19 14.14
C ARG A 94 -7.50 5.12 12.97
N PHE A 95 -6.48 4.82 12.19
CA PHE A 95 -6.15 5.53 10.95
C PHE A 95 -5.31 4.63 10.04
N ILE A 96 -5.24 4.96 8.77
CA ILE A 96 -4.33 4.31 7.83
C ILE A 96 -3.26 5.32 7.45
N ALA A 97 -1.99 4.91 7.50
CA ALA A 97 -0.87 5.74 7.11
C ALA A 97 0.09 5.03 6.18
N ILE A 98 0.54 5.75 5.15
CA ILE A 98 1.56 5.31 4.20
C ILE A 98 2.86 6.02 4.55
N SER A 99 3.91 5.27 4.87
CA SER A 99 5.25 5.79 5.15
C SER A 99 6.01 6.04 3.85
N GLN A 100 7.13 6.76 3.92
CA GLN A 100 7.98 6.99 2.74
C GLN A 100 8.39 5.65 2.10
N GLY A 101 8.22 5.55 0.78
CA GLY A 101 8.49 4.32 0.02
C GLY A 101 7.44 3.22 0.17
N GLY A 102 6.44 3.38 1.03
CA GLY A 102 5.23 2.55 1.06
C GLY A 102 4.23 3.02 -0.01
N GLN A 103 3.32 2.14 -0.42
CA GLN A 103 2.35 2.48 -1.46
C GLN A 103 0.94 2.01 -1.12
N ILE A 104 -0.06 2.75 -1.60
CA ILE A 104 -1.48 2.38 -1.52
C ILE A 104 -2.13 2.38 -2.91
N PHE A 105 -2.91 1.35 -3.20
CA PHE A 105 -3.69 1.22 -4.43
C PHE A 105 -5.16 1.04 -4.08
N VAL A 106 -5.96 2.09 -4.26
CA VAL A 106 -7.42 2.03 -4.05
C VAL A 106 -8.10 1.93 -5.40
N ASN A 107 -8.63 0.75 -5.70
CA ASN A 107 -9.19 0.37 -6.99
C ASN A 107 -10.71 0.49 -7.03
N GLY A 108 -11.25 1.54 -6.38
CA GLY A 108 -12.67 1.83 -6.43
C GLY A 108 -13.16 2.11 -7.85
N THR A 109 -14.46 1.98 -8.06
CA THR A 109 -15.14 2.40 -9.31
C THR A 109 -16.32 3.31 -9.00
N ALA A 110 -16.85 3.99 -10.02
CA ALA A 110 -18.04 4.83 -9.84
C ALA A 110 -19.25 4.04 -9.29
N GLN A 111 -19.39 2.77 -9.69
CA GLN A 111 -20.49 1.90 -9.25
C GLN A 111 -20.20 1.23 -7.90
N LYS A 112 -18.93 0.97 -7.61
CA LYS A 112 -18.47 0.31 -6.38
C LYS A 112 -17.27 1.08 -5.81
N PRO A 113 -17.50 2.26 -5.19
CA PRO A 113 -16.42 2.99 -4.55
C PRO A 113 -15.86 2.17 -3.38
N VAL A 114 -14.59 2.38 -3.04
CA VAL A 114 -14.07 1.95 -1.74
C VAL A 114 -14.57 2.92 -0.68
N VAL A 115 -15.01 2.41 0.47
CA VAL A 115 -15.52 3.22 1.57
C VAL A 115 -14.64 3.02 2.80
N MET A 116 -14.04 4.11 3.28
CA MET A 116 -13.41 4.15 4.59
C MET A 116 -14.30 4.97 5.53
N THR A 117 -14.76 4.37 6.62
CA THR A 117 -15.83 4.92 7.47
C THR A 117 -15.64 4.47 8.92
N ALA A 118 -16.50 4.92 9.84
CA ALA A 118 -16.53 4.47 11.23
C ALA A 118 -17.79 3.64 11.54
N THR A 119 -17.74 2.71 12.49
CA THR A 119 -18.94 2.00 12.97
C THR A 119 -19.94 2.99 13.59
N GLU A 120 -19.43 3.94 14.38
CA GLU A 120 -20.20 5.08 14.86
C GLU A 120 -20.21 6.17 13.79
N LYS A 121 -21.35 6.40 13.15
CA LYS A 121 -21.54 7.38 12.06
C LYS A 121 -21.61 8.82 12.59
N ILE A 122 -20.57 9.21 13.31
CA ILE A 122 -20.41 10.49 14.00
C ILE A 122 -19.05 11.06 13.61
N PRO A 123 -18.93 12.36 13.27
CA PRO A 123 -17.63 12.97 12.98
C PRO A 123 -16.61 12.76 14.10
N GLY A 124 -15.33 12.64 13.73
CA GLY A 124 -14.22 12.51 14.66
C GLY A 124 -14.02 11.13 15.26
N LYS A 125 -14.63 10.09 14.70
CA LYS A 125 -14.53 8.72 15.24
C LYS A 125 -13.29 7.96 14.77
N TRP A 126 -12.57 8.48 13.79
CA TRP A 126 -11.29 7.94 13.33
C TRP A 126 -10.46 8.99 12.58
N GLY A 127 -9.20 8.64 12.29
CA GLY A 127 -8.18 9.57 11.81
C GLY A 127 -7.98 9.64 10.30
N GLY A 128 -8.78 8.95 9.49
CA GLY A 128 -8.65 9.07 8.03
C GLY A 128 -7.42 8.38 7.44
N LEU A 129 -7.03 8.88 6.26
CA LEU A 129 -5.89 8.40 5.47
C LEU A 129 -4.77 9.44 5.46
N VAL A 130 -3.57 9.02 5.83
CA VAL A 130 -2.37 9.86 5.85
C VAL A 130 -1.34 9.30 4.87
N ILE A 131 -0.81 10.12 3.98
CA ILE A 131 0.23 9.72 3.03
C ILE A 131 1.46 10.58 3.27
N CYS A 132 2.56 9.94 3.66
CA CYS A 132 3.86 10.56 3.87
C CYS A 132 4.82 10.13 2.76
N GLY A 133 4.96 10.97 1.75
CA GLY A 133 5.81 10.73 0.58
C GLY A 133 7.26 11.20 0.76
N ASN A 134 8.03 11.03 -0.30
CA ASN A 134 9.47 11.36 -0.38
C ASN A 134 9.77 12.54 -1.32
N ALA A 135 8.76 13.34 -1.68
CA ALA A 135 8.93 14.51 -2.52
C ALA A 135 9.46 15.73 -1.74
N PRO A 136 10.12 16.69 -2.42
CA PRO A 136 10.61 17.91 -1.78
C PRO A 136 9.52 18.69 -1.05
N ILE A 137 9.88 19.27 0.10
CA ILE A 137 8.99 20.08 0.95
C ILE A 137 9.57 21.46 1.20
N ASN A 138 8.73 22.40 1.61
CA ASN A 138 9.11 23.78 1.94
C ASN A 138 9.58 23.97 3.40
N LYS A 139 9.84 22.88 4.14
CA LYS A 139 10.28 22.88 5.55
C LYS A 139 11.69 22.33 5.76
N GLY A 140 12.44 22.06 4.69
CA GLY A 140 13.76 21.41 4.73
C GLY A 140 13.79 20.16 3.87
N VAL A 141 14.69 19.22 4.18
CA VAL A 141 14.76 17.93 3.47
C VAL A 141 13.64 17.01 3.92
N THR A 142 13.50 16.83 5.24
CA THR A 142 12.46 15.99 5.85
C THR A 142 11.78 16.71 7.01
N ALA A 143 10.59 16.25 7.39
CA ALA A 143 9.85 16.69 8.56
C ALA A 143 9.02 15.52 9.13
N SER A 144 8.37 15.72 10.28
CA SER A 144 7.47 14.74 10.90
C SER A 144 6.01 15.20 10.77
N ALA A 145 5.13 14.29 10.35
CA ALA A 145 3.70 14.53 10.21
C ALA A 145 3.06 14.73 11.59
N GLU A 146 2.19 15.72 11.71
CA GLU A 146 1.73 16.20 13.03
C GLU A 146 0.89 15.17 13.80
N VAL A 147 0.18 14.29 13.08
CA VAL A 147 -0.79 13.32 13.62
C VAL A 147 -0.32 11.87 13.60
N SER A 148 0.47 11.46 12.59
CA SER A 148 0.98 10.09 12.49
C SER A 148 2.41 9.94 13.03
N GLU A 149 3.11 11.06 13.25
CA GLU A 149 4.51 11.16 13.64
C GLU A 149 5.50 10.56 12.62
N LEU A 150 5.01 10.07 11.48
CA LEU A 150 5.81 9.53 10.40
C LEU A 150 6.66 10.62 9.75
N THR A 151 7.85 10.23 9.29
CA THR A 151 8.70 11.13 8.48
C THR A 151 8.10 11.29 7.10
N TYR A 152 8.16 12.50 6.56
CA TYR A 152 7.84 12.82 5.16
C TYR A 152 8.86 13.81 4.60
N GLY A 153 8.83 13.98 3.28
CA GLY A 153 9.71 14.88 2.56
C GLY A 153 11.02 14.22 2.13
N GLY A 154 11.60 14.70 1.05
CA GLY A 154 12.89 14.20 0.57
C GLY A 154 13.35 14.91 -0.68
N THR A 155 14.01 14.19 -1.57
CA THR A 155 14.59 14.76 -2.79
C THR A 155 13.96 14.24 -4.07
N ASN A 156 13.00 13.31 -3.98
CA ASN A 156 12.43 12.64 -5.14
C ASN A 156 11.09 13.28 -5.54
N ALA A 157 11.10 14.28 -6.42
CA ALA A 157 9.86 14.89 -6.93
C ALA A 157 8.93 13.86 -7.61
N ALA A 158 9.52 12.83 -8.22
CA ALA A 158 8.81 11.71 -8.86
C ALA A 158 8.43 10.58 -7.88
N ASP A 159 8.39 10.87 -6.57
CA ASP A 159 7.90 9.91 -5.58
C ASP A 159 6.48 9.43 -5.92
N ASN A 160 6.26 8.14 -5.76
CA ASN A 160 5.00 7.49 -6.11
C ASN A 160 4.48 6.70 -4.91
N SER A 161 3.55 7.32 -4.16
CA SER A 161 2.85 6.70 -3.03
C SER A 161 1.68 5.80 -3.46
N GLY A 162 1.47 5.62 -4.77
CA GLY A 162 0.47 4.73 -5.36
C GLY A 162 -0.64 5.46 -6.12
N SER A 163 -1.83 4.86 -6.15
CA SER A 163 -2.98 5.38 -6.90
C SER A 163 -4.27 5.22 -6.11
N ILE A 164 -5.05 6.30 -5.97
CA ILE A 164 -6.34 6.30 -5.30
C ILE A 164 -7.41 6.70 -6.29
N LYS A 165 -8.39 5.82 -6.54
CA LYS A 165 -9.54 6.09 -7.40
C LYS A 165 -10.86 5.73 -6.71
N TYR A 166 -11.85 6.61 -6.83
CA TYR A 166 -13.21 6.40 -6.31
C TYR A 166 -13.25 5.98 -4.84
N LEU A 167 -12.69 6.84 -3.98
CA LEU A 167 -12.61 6.64 -2.54
C LEU A 167 -13.58 7.58 -1.83
N ARG A 168 -14.39 7.04 -0.92
CA ARG A 168 -15.19 7.81 0.03
C ARG A 168 -14.60 7.67 1.42
N ILE A 169 -14.28 8.80 2.05
CA ILE A 169 -13.73 8.88 3.40
C ILE A 169 -14.75 9.59 4.29
N GLU A 170 -15.32 8.88 5.26
CA GLU A 170 -16.49 9.36 6.01
C GLU A 170 -16.20 9.46 7.50
N TYR A 171 -16.74 10.47 8.20
CA TYR A 171 -16.74 10.57 9.67
C TYR A 171 -15.35 10.65 10.33
N THR A 172 -14.37 11.18 9.61
CA THR A 172 -13.02 11.48 10.13
C THR A 172 -13.02 12.73 11.01
N GLY A 173 -11.85 13.17 11.48
CA GLY A 173 -11.72 14.35 12.37
C GLY A 173 -11.28 14.00 13.79
N PHE A 174 -10.59 12.87 13.99
CA PHE A 174 -10.19 12.48 15.34
C PHE A 174 -9.23 13.52 15.93
N ALA A 175 -9.63 14.19 17.00
CA ALA A 175 -8.79 15.14 17.72
C ALA A 175 -7.87 14.40 18.70
N TYR A 176 -6.56 14.44 18.45
CA TYR A 176 -5.55 13.93 19.36
C TYR A 176 -5.46 14.77 20.63
N ASN A 177 -5.51 16.09 20.46
CA ASN A 177 -5.58 17.09 21.53
C ASN A 177 -6.20 18.38 20.95
N SER A 178 -6.18 19.47 21.72
CA SER A 178 -6.75 20.76 21.29
C SER A 178 -6.05 21.43 20.11
N GLU A 179 -4.86 20.95 19.72
CA GLU A 179 -4.02 21.55 18.67
C GLU A 179 -3.85 20.63 17.46
N LYS A 180 -4.07 19.32 17.63
CA LYS A 180 -3.81 18.29 16.62
C LYS A 180 -5.07 17.48 16.35
N GLU A 181 -5.52 17.56 15.11
CA GLU A 181 -6.68 16.83 14.61
C GLU A 181 -6.34 16.16 13.27
N PHE A 182 -6.80 14.93 13.10
CA PHE A 182 -6.67 14.21 11.84
C PHE A 182 -7.66 14.72 10.79
N ASN A 183 -7.21 14.92 9.56
CA ASN A 183 -8.08 15.18 8.41
C ASN A 183 -8.57 13.89 7.74
N ALA A 184 -9.54 13.99 6.82
CA ALA A 184 -9.99 12.86 6.01
C ALA A 184 -8.86 12.27 5.14
N LEU A 185 -8.21 13.14 4.37
CA LEU A 185 -7.05 12.81 3.56
C LEU A 185 -5.95 13.83 3.84
N SER A 186 -4.81 13.36 4.35
CA SER A 186 -3.63 14.20 4.60
C SER A 186 -2.50 13.81 3.66
N LEU A 187 -2.01 14.78 2.86
CA LEU A 187 -0.93 14.58 1.90
C LEU A 187 0.31 15.34 2.35
N PHE A 188 1.32 14.61 2.82
CA PHE A 188 2.58 15.16 3.28
C PHE A 188 3.71 14.77 2.32
N GLY A 189 4.27 15.74 1.58
CA GLY A 189 5.42 15.51 0.70
C GLY A 189 5.17 14.44 -0.39
N VAL A 190 3.96 14.42 -0.96
CA VAL A 190 3.54 13.45 -1.99
C VAL A 190 4.02 13.90 -3.36
N GLY A 191 4.69 13.01 -4.10
CA GLY A 191 5.27 13.31 -5.42
C GLY A 191 4.31 13.18 -6.60
N ASP A 192 4.77 13.66 -7.76
CA ASP A 192 3.96 13.74 -9.00
C ASP A 192 3.70 12.36 -9.66
N GLY A 193 4.37 11.30 -9.19
CA GLY A 193 4.08 9.93 -9.59
C GLY A 193 2.81 9.36 -8.94
N THR A 194 2.25 10.04 -7.94
CA THR A 194 1.06 9.60 -7.21
C THR A 194 -0.22 10.08 -7.89
N THR A 195 -1.19 9.19 -8.08
CA THR A 195 -2.49 9.55 -8.67
C THR A 195 -3.59 9.58 -7.62
N ILE A 196 -4.39 10.64 -7.56
CA ILE A 196 -5.55 10.76 -6.67
C ILE A 196 -6.72 11.33 -7.47
N GLU A 197 -7.75 10.50 -7.71
CA GLU A 197 -8.90 10.84 -8.56
C GLU A 197 -10.21 10.40 -7.90
N TYR A 198 -11.26 11.21 -8.07
CA TYR A 198 -12.62 10.89 -7.60
C TYR A 198 -12.69 10.57 -6.09
N VAL A 199 -12.06 11.42 -5.27
CA VAL A 199 -12.08 11.28 -3.81
C VAL A 199 -13.12 12.21 -3.20
N GLN A 200 -13.93 11.66 -2.29
CA GLN A 200 -14.94 12.37 -1.52
C GLN A 200 -14.62 12.26 -0.02
N ALA A 201 -14.77 13.35 0.72
CA ALA A 201 -14.62 13.39 2.16
C ALA A 201 -15.78 14.15 2.82
N PHE A 202 -16.38 13.61 3.89
CA PHE A 202 -17.44 14.26 4.68
C PHE A 202 -17.65 13.64 6.06
#